data_AF-A0AAN6NGL7-F1
#
_entry.id   AF-A0AAN6NGL7-F1
#
_cell.length_a   1.000
_cell.length_b   1.000
_cell.length_c   1.000
_cell.angle_alpha   90.00
_cell.angle_beta   90.00
_cell.angle_gamma   90.00
#
_symmetry.space_group_name_H-M   'P 1'
#
loop_
_entity.id
_entity.type
_entity.pdbx_description
1 polymer ?
#
loop_
_entity_poly.entity_id
_entity_poly.type
_entity_poly.pdbx_seq_one_letter_code
_entity_poly.pdbx_strand_id
1 'polypeptide(L)'
;MTSSRKPPKPLQYVPFKDDTLMSDDPPSCAWADFETPRLRKCPFDLSTVSWKKAKLLGYGMDGCVWRVNFGDQGPFAIKVFWDTKPQMGYCYTVQRECQNNALLQMIEAALQAAPIRVNENPKEKQDALANLFSFSDEARQDGVQHAKGSSLREMPPFPRMAKCYGWLDFDRQEFRKMPQRIQVDRVHIGRDIRKFSEKDNSYIAIVYEYIEDGPNDPATVNEVSTFLWLAGFNYGASQRAENWKQGILVDHSDIVHPDGCGWSPGVYRLRNGKLTLPAHHLAPLRGE
;
A
#
# COMPACT_ATOMS: atom_id res chain seq x y z
N MET A 1 40.77 7.86 14.61
CA MET A 1 39.59 7.26 15.28
C MET A 1 38.63 6.79 14.20
N THR A 2 38.61 5.48 13.97
CA THR A 2 37.76 4.83 12.98
C THR A 2 36.31 4.83 13.46
N SER A 3 35.45 5.56 12.76
CA SER A 3 34.00 5.53 12.97
C SER A 3 33.50 4.11 12.68
N SER A 4 33.21 3.35 13.74
CA SER A 4 32.54 2.07 13.62
C SER A 4 31.09 2.33 13.19
N ARG A 5 30.83 2.22 11.88
CA ARG A 5 29.47 2.10 11.39
C ARG A 5 28.87 0.87 12.05
N LYS A 6 27.92 1.08 12.96
CA LYS A 6 27.07 0.00 13.46
C LYS A 6 26.50 -0.73 12.24
N PRO A 7 26.57 -2.07 12.19
CA PRO A 7 25.94 -2.82 11.10
C PRO A 7 24.46 -2.42 11.04
N PRO A 8 23.86 -2.31 9.84
CA PRO A 8 22.44 -2.03 9.71
C PRO A 8 21.68 -3.10 10.50
N LYS A 9 20.76 -2.69 11.39
CA LYS A 9 19.87 -3.62 12.07
C LYS A 9 19.16 -4.46 11.00
N PRO A 10 19.05 -5.79 11.17
CA PRO A 10 18.20 -6.58 10.28
C PRO A 10 16.80 -5.95 10.30
N LEU A 11 16.26 -5.71 9.10
CA LEU A 11 14.90 -5.21 8.95
C LEU A 11 13.97 -6.21 9.64
N GLN A 12 13.22 -5.72 10.61
CA GLN A 12 12.40 -6.55 11.49
C GLN A 12 11.30 -7.18 10.64
N TYR A 13 11.38 -8.49 10.45
CA TYR A 13 10.24 -9.28 9.99
C TYR A 13 9.20 -9.21 11.11
N VAL A 14 8.17 -8.42 10.88
CA VAL A 14 7.00 -8.31 11.75
C VAL A 14 5.87 -9.06 11.06
N PRO A 15 5.08 -9.90 11.75
CA PRO A 15 3.92 -10.52 11.14
C PRO A 15 3.02 -9.48 10.46
N PHE A 16 2.70 -9.68 9.18
CA PHE A 16 1.93 -8.72 8.36
C PHE A 16 0.79 -9.38 7.57
N LYS A 17 0.63 -10.70 7.71
CA LYS A 17 -0.45 -11.49 7.12
C LYS A 17 -1.31 -12.05 8.24
N ASP A 18 -2.61 -12.02 8.03
CA ASP A 18 -3.62 -12.69 8.84
C ASP A 18 -4.35 -13.71 7.96
N ASP A 19 -4.44 -14.96 8.42
CA ASP A 19 -5.09 -16.07 7.71
C ASP A 19 -6.62 -16.01 7.79
N THR A 20 -7.21 -15.12 8.61
CA THR A 20 -8.66 -14.87 8.56
C THR A 20 -9.07 -14.34 7.19
N LEU A 21 -10.19 -14.82 6.66
CA LEU A 21 -10.70 -14.37 5.36
C LEU A 21 -11.17 -12.92 5.46
N MET A 22 -10.91 -12.14 4.41
CA MET A 22 -11.50 -10.82 4.24
C MET A 22 -13.02 -10.98 4.16
N SER A 23 -13.72 -10.29 5.05
CA SER A 23 -15.18 -10.20 5.08
C SER A 23 -15.58 -8.72 5.13
N ASP A 24 -16.89 -8.47 5.01
CA ASP A 24 -17.45 -7.13 5.21
C ASP A 24 -17.48 -6.73 6.70
N ASP A 25 -17.07 -7.61 7.62
CA ASP A 25 -16.92 -7.25 9.03
C ASP A 25 -15.76 -6.26 9.18
N PRO A 26 -15.97 -5.16 9.94
CA PRO A 26 -14.91 -4.19 10.18
C PRO A 26 -13.75 -4.84 10.96
N PRO A 27 -12.50 -4.50 10.66
CA PRO A 27 -11.37 -4.92 11.48
C PRO A 27 -11.46 -4.34 12.89
N SER A 28 -10.77 -4.99 13.82
CA SER A 28 -10.52 -4.44 15.16
C SER A 28 -9.85 -3.08 15.06
N CYS A 29 -10.25 -2.15 15.94
CA CYS A 29 -9.60 -0.86 16.10
C CYS A 29 -8.79 -0.77 17.39
N ALA A 30 -8.47 -1.89 18.04
CA ALA A 30 -7.58 -1.89 19.20
C ALA A 30 -6.18 -1.37 18.80
N TRP A 31 -5.56 -0.56 19.64
CA TRP A 31 -4.25 0.02 19.34
C TRP A 31 -3.18 -1.04 19.05
N ALA A 32 -3.24 -2.18 19.74
CA ALA A 32 -2.34 -3.30 19.48
C ALA A 32 -2.37 -3.79 18.01
N ASP A 33 -3.52 -3.71 17.34
CA ASP A 33 -3.66 -4.07 15.93
C ASP A 33 -3.08 -2.98 15.00
N PHE A 34 -3.14 -1.70 15.39
CA PHE A 34 -2.43 -0.62 14.70
C PHE A 34 -0.90 -0.72 14.83
N GLU A 35 -0.39 -1.22 15.96
CA GLU A 35 1.05 -1.45 16.17
C GLU A 35 1.58 -2.63 15.33
N THR A 36 0.74 -3.64 15.12
CA THR A 36 1.09 -4.84 14.34
C THR A 36 0.04 -5.13 13.25
N PRO A 37 -0.11 -4.24 12.25
CA PRO A 37 -1.18 -4.34 11.28
C PRO A 37 -0.96 -5.54 10.37
N ARG A 38 -1.98 -6.40 10.24
CA ARG A 38 -1.93 -7.61 9.42
C ARG A 38 -3.07 -7.62 8.42
N LEU A 39 -2.74 -7.82 7.15
CA LEU A 39 -3.75 -7.88 6.10
C LEU A 39 -4.46 -9.23 6.16
N ARG A 40 -5.80 -9.24 6.11
CA ARG A 40 -6.61 -10.46 6.00
C ARG A 40 -6.45 -11.14 4.65
N LYS A 41 -6.70 -12.44 4.61
CA LYS A 41 -6.55 -13.29 3.44
C LYS A 41 -7.66 -13.05 2.42
N CYS A 42 -7.30 -13.02 1.15
CA CYS A 42 -8.25 -12.87 0.05
C CYS A 42 -9.19 -14.09 -0.03
N PRO A 43 -10.51 -13.88 -0.16
CA PRO A 43 -11.48 -14.97 -0.26
C PRO A 43 -11.53 -15.58 -1.67
N PHE A 44 -10.89 -14.96 -2.66
CA PHE A 44 -10.88 -15.48 -4.02
C PHE A 44 -9.92 -16.66 -4.18
N ASP A 45 -10.35 -17.67 -4.93
CA ASP A 45 -9.53 -18.82 -5.27
C ASP A 45 -8.70 -18.54 -6.53
N LEU A 46 -7.37 -18.48 -6.35
CA LEU A 46 -6.40 -18.30 -7.43
C LEU A 46 -6.56 -19.32 -8.56
N SER A 47 -7.00 -20.54 -8.26
CA SER A 47 -7.18 -21.60 -9.26
C SER A 47 -8.23 -21.25 -10.33
N THR A 48 -9.15 -20.35 -9.99
CA THR A 48 -10.25 -19.89 -10.86
C THR A 48 -9.84 -18.77 -11.81
N VAL A 49 -8.60 -18.26 -11.73
CA VAL A 49 -8.15 -17.15 -12.57
C VAL A 49 -8.13 -17.54 -14.05
N SER A 50 -8.82 -16.75 -14.88
CA SER A 50 -8.81 -16.92 -16.33
C SER A 50 -7.60 -16.25 -16.98
N TRP A 51 -6.42 -16.86 -16.88
CA TRP A 51 -5.17 -16.31 -17.42
C TRP A 51 -5.20 -16.03 -18.94
N LYS A 52 -6.05 -16.74 -19.70
CA LYS A 52 -6.24 -16.48 -21.14
C LYS A 52 -6.83 -15.09 -21.41
N LYS A 53 -7.72 -14.62 -20.54
CA LYS A 53 -8.39 -13.31 -20.61
C LYS A 53 -7.64 -12.21 -19.86
N ALA A 54 -6.64 -12.57 -19.07
CA ALA A 54 -5.85 -11.63 -18.29
C ALA A 54 -5.02 -10.68 -19.19
N LYS A 55 -4.67 -9.53 -18.63
CA LYS A 55 -3.81 -8.51 -19.25
C LYS A 55 -2.75 -8.06 -18.25
N LEU A 56 -1.48 -8.06 -18.65
CA LEU A 56 -0.43 -7.41 -17.88
C LEU A 56 -0.71 -5.90 -17.84
N LEU A 57 -0.82 -5.34 -16.64
CA LEU A 57 -1.04 -3.91 -16.42
C LEU A 57 0.28 -3.16 -16.27
N GLY A 58 1.27 -3.80 -15.65
CA GLY A 58 2.59 -3.20 -15.48
C GLY A 58 3.48 -4.01 -14.56
N TYR A 59 4.71 -3.55 -14.41
CA TYR A 59 5.68 -4.08 -13.47
C TYR A 59 6.52 -2.95 -12.89
N GLY A 60 6.97 -3.12 -11.66
CA GLY A 60 7.72 -2.11 -10.91
C GLY A 60 8.76 -2.76 -10.00
N MET A 61 9.37 -1.94 -9.15
CA MET A 61 10.36 -2.45 -8.18
C MET A 61 9.77 -3.52 -7.27
N ASP A 62 8.48 -3.43 -6.95
CA ASP A 62 7.86 -4.30 -5.95
C ASP A 62 7.35 -5.62 -6.53
N GLY A 63 6.78 -5.57 -7.73
CA GLY A 63 6.13 -6.72 -8.34
C GLY A 63 5.60 -6.46 -9.73
N CYS A 64 4.79 -7.39 -10.20
CA CYS A 64 4.02 -7.30 -11.45
C CYS A 64 2.54 -7.23 -11.12
N VAL A 65 1.77 -6.52 -11.96
CA VAL A 65 0.33 -6.37 -11.80
C VAL A 65 -0.39 -6.86 -13.04
N TRP A 66 -1.40 -7.71 -12.87
CA TRP A 66 -2.28 -8.17 -13.94
C TRP A 66 -3.73 -7.80 -13.67
N ARG A 67 -4.45 -7.45 -14.72
CA ARG A 67 -5.92 -7.45 -14.73
C ARG A 67 -6.38 -8.89 -14.93
N VAL A 68 -7.23 -9.37 -14.03
CA VAL A 68 -7.72 -10.75 -14.01
C VAL A 68 -9.22 -10.82 -13.74
N ASN A 69 -9.80 -11.98 -14.01
CA ASN A 69 -11.13 -12.37 -13.57
C ASN A 69 -10.98 -13.69 -12.79
N PHE A 70 -11.69 -13.81 -11.67
CA PHE A 70 -11.81 -15.03 -10.88
C PHE A 70 -13.13 -15.72 -11.26
N GLY A 71 -13.06 -16.77 -12.08
CA GLY A 71 -14.23 -17.32 -12.75
C GLY A 71 -14.95 -16.24 -13.59
N ASP A 72 -16.23 -16.02 -13.31
CA ASP A 72 -17.05 -14.98 -13.95
C ASP A 72 -17.03 -13.64 -13.22
N GLN A 73 -16.32 -13.53 -12.08
CA GLN A 73 -16.20 -12.28 -11.32
C GLN A 73 -15.01 -11.44 -11.81
N GLY A 74 -15.19 -10.12 -11.87
CA GLY A 74 -14.14 -9.16 -12.18
C GLY A 74 -14.59 -8.07 -13.17
N PRO A 75 -13.63 -7.23 -13.64
CA PRO A 75 -12.18 -7.38 -13.48
C PRO A 75 -11.63 -6.98 -12.10
N PHE A 76 -10.49 -7.57 -11.74
CA PHE A 76 -9.67 -7.24 -10.56
C PHE A 76 -8.22 -6.98 -10.98
N ALA A 77 -7.42 -6.38 -10.10
CA ALA A 77 -5.98 -6.28 -10.24
C ALA A 77 -5.27 -7.21 -9.23
N ILE A 78 -4.36 -8.06 -9.70
CA ILE A 78 -3.51 -8.87 -8.83
C ILE A 78 -2.07 -8.38 -8.92
N LYS A 79 -1.49 -7.92 -7.81
CA LYS A 79 -0.07 -7.55 -7.68
C LYS A 79 0.67 -8.73 -7.08
N VAL A 80 1.61 -9.32 -7.81
CA VAL A 80 2.48 -10.41 -7.34
C VAL A 80 3.88 -9.85 -7.10
N PHE A 81 4.39 -10.01 -5.88
CA PHE A 81 5.67 -9.43 -5.46
C PHE A 81 6.85 -10.32 -5.86
N TRP A 82 7.96 -9.69 -6.24
CA TRP A 82 9.18 -10.44 -6.63
C TRP A 82 9.83 -11.17 -5.46
N ASP A 83 9.83 -10.52 -4.29
CA ASP A 83 10.56 -10.96 -3.10
C ASP A 83 9.64 -11.76 -2.17
N THR A 84 10.07 -12.97 -1.83
CA THR A 84 9.39 -13.89 -0.88
C THR A 84 9.91 -13.77 0.55
N LYS A 85 10.97 -12.97 0.73
CA LYS A 85 11.68 -12.77 1.99
C LYS A 85 12.32 -11.38 2.03
N PRO A 86 12.50 -10.79 3.23
CA PRO A 86 13.20 -9.53 3.38
C PRO A 86 14.60 -9.58 2.77
N GLN A 87 14.94 -8.57 1.97
CA GLN A 87 16.28 -8.40 1.42
C GLN A 87 17.08 -7.42 2.28
N MET A 88 18.37 -7.69 2.50
CA MET A 88 19.23 -6.76 3.26
C MET A 88 19.31 -5.41 2.55
N GLY A 89 19.12 -4.32 3.31
CA GLY A 89 19.28 -2.96 2.83
C GLY A 89 18.06 -2.34 2.14
N TYR A 90 16.97 -3.08 1.96
CA TYR A 90 15.74 -2.58 1.32
C TYR A 90 14.51 -2.90 2.15
N CYS A 91 13.60 -1.93 2.31
CA CYS A 91 12.32 -2.18 2.95
C CYS A 91 11.58 -3.32 2.25
N TYR A 92 11.01 -4.24 3.03
CA TYR A 92 10.27 -5.37 2.49
C TYR A 92 8.91 -4.87 1.98
N THR A 93 8.79 -4.71 0.67
CA THR A 93 7.70 -3.96 0.02
C THR A 93 6.35 -4.61 0.22
N VAL A 94 6.26 -5.94 0.10
CA VAL A 94 5.02 -6.68 0.40
C VAL A 94 4.57 -6.53 1.85
N GLN A 95 5.49 -6.51 2.81
CA GLN A 95 5.15 -6.25 4.20
C GLN A 95 4.58 -4.85 4.35
N ARG A 96 5.24 -3.84 3.78
CA ARG A 96 4.74 -2.46 3.79
C ARG A 96 3.33 -2.38 3.19
N GLU A 97 3.12 -2.99 2.03
CA GLU A 97 1.85 -2.90 1.33
C GLU A 97 0.71 -3.58 2.09
N CYS A 98 0.96 -4.76 2.66
CA CYS A 98 -0.01 -5.41 3.54
C CYS A 98 -0.35 -4.55 4.76
N GLN A 99 0.67 -4.01 5.44
CA GLN A 99 0.48 -3.17 6.63
C GLN A 99 -0.31 -1.90 6.32
N ASN A 100 0.02 -1.22 5.22
CA ASN A 100 -0.70 -0.02 4.80
C ASN A 100 -2.17 -0.33 4.48
N ASN A 101 -2.46 -1.44 3.80
CA ASN A 101 -3.84 -1.84 3.54
C ASN A 101 -4.62 -2.16 4.82
N ALA A 102 -4.01 -2.90 5.75
CA ALA A 102 -4.64 -3.20 7.04
C ALA A 102 -4.93 -1.92 7.85
N LEU A 103 -3.97 -0.99 7.90
CA LEU A 103 -4.15 0.31 8.56
C LEU A 103 -5.27 1.13 7.91
N LEU A 104 -5.32 1.19 6.57
CA LEU A 104 -6.39 1.92 5.87
C LEU A 104 -7.78 1.34 6.18
N GLN A 105 -7.91 0.01 6.27
CA GLN A 105 -9.16 -0.65 6.66
C GLN A 105 -9.56 -0.33 8.12
N MET A 106 -8.60 -0.30 9.04
CA MET A 106 -8.85 0.07 10.44
C MET A 106 -9.22 1.54 10.58
N ILE A 107 -8.57 2.43 9.83
CA ILE A 107 -8.88 3.86 9.78
C ILE A 107 -10.29 4.09 9.23
N GLU A 108 -10.67 3.40 8.16
CA GLU A 108 -12.02 3.48 7.58
C GLU A 108 -13.08 3.03 8.60
N ALA A 109 -12.85 1.88 9.26
CA ALA A 109 -13.76 1.37 10.29
C ALA A 109 -13.88 2.32 11.49
N ALA A 110 -12.77 2.89 11.95
CA ALA A 110 -12.76 3.87 13.03
C ALA A 110 -13.59 5.13 12.69
N LEU A 111 -13.47 5.65 11.47
CA LEU A 111 -14.23 6.81 11.00
C LEU A 111 -15.72 6.53 10.84
N GLN A 112 -16.09 5.30 10.49
CA GLN A 112 -17.50 4.87 10.44
C GLN A 112 -18.10 4.73 11.84
N ALA A 113 -17.29 4.36 12.83
CA ALA A 113 -17.75 4.18 14.21
C ALA A 113 -17.97 5.50 14.95
N ALA A 114 -17.08 6.49 14.78
CA ALA A 114 -17.19 7.79 15.45
C ALA A 114 -16.38 8.90 14.76
N PRO A 115 -16.73 10.18 14.99
CA PRO A 115 -15.88 11.30 14.57
C PRO A 115 -14.49 11.23 15.22
N ILE A 116 -13.45 11.35 14.40
CA ILE A 116 -12.04 11.34 14.84
C ILE A 116 -11.49 12.76 14.78
N ARG A 117 -10.74 13.16 15.82
CA ARG A 117 -10.00 14.42 15.84
C ARG A 117 -8.52 14.15 15.89
N VAL A 118 -7.77 14.91 15.11
CA VAL A 118 -6.32 14.77 14.95
C VAL A 118 -5.64 16.13 15.11
N ASN A 119 -4.34 16.13 15.40
CA ASN A 119 -3.52 17.33 15.31
C ASN A 119 -3.61 17.87 13.87
N GLU A 120 -3.98 19.15 13.72
CA GLU A 120 -4.16 19.76 12.39
C GLU A 120 -2.85 20.03 11.66
N ASN A 121 -1.74 20.06 12.39
CA ASN A 121 -0.42 20.41 11.88
C ASN A 121 0.66 19.47 12.43
N PRO A 122 0.57 18.15 12.15
CA PRO A 122 1.55 17.19 12.59
C PRO A 122 2.87 17.41 11.84
N LYS A 123 3.99 17.46 12.57
CA LYS A 123 5.32 17.76 12.02
C LYS A 123 6.33 16.69 12.34
N GLU A 124 6.22 16.07 13.49
CA GLU A 124 7.19 15.09 13.99
C GLU A 124 6.61 13.68 13.98
N LYS A 125 7.49 12.69 14.20
CA LYS A 125 7.08 11.28 14.25
C LYS A 125 6.05 11.05 15.36
N GLN A 126 6.24 11.71 16.49
CA GLN A 126 5.34 11.64 17.63
C GLN A 126 3.95 12.19 17.28
N ASP A 127 3.88 13.27 16.49
CA ASP A 127 2.59 13.80 16.01
C ASP A 127 1.90 12.80 15.06
N ALA A 128 2.65 12.22 14.13
CA ALA A 128 2.14 11.24 13.19
C ALA A 128 1.59 9.99 13.91
N LEU A 129 2.31 9.51 14.93
CA LEU A 129 1.87 8.41 15.79
C LEU A 129 0.66 8.79 16.64
N ALA A 130 0.62 9.99 17.21
CA ALA A 130 -0.53 10.47 17.98
C ALA A 130 -1.80 10.59 17.11
N ASN A 131 -1.64 11.05 15.87
CA ASN A 131 -2.75 11.08 14.91
C ASN A 131 -3.21 9.67 14.55
N LEU A 132 -2.29 8.73 14.30
CA LEU A 132 -2.67 7.33 14.05
C LEU A 132 -3.37 6.69 15.27
N PHE A 133 -2.86 6.95 16.47
CA PHE A 133 -3.46 6.49 17.73
C PHE A 133 -4.88 7.00 17.91
N SER A 134 -5.21 8.18 17.38
CA SER A 134 -6.56 8.77 17.48
C SER A 134 -7.64 7.92 16.82
N PHE A 135 -7.28 6.97 15.93
CA PHE A 135 -8.21 6.01 15.32
C PHE A 135 -8.45 4.75 16.17
N SER A 136 -7.75 4.60 17.29
CA SER A 136 -7.91 3.43 18.17
C SER A 136 -9.17 3.48 19.04
N ASP A 137 -9.63 2.33 19.50
CA ASP A 137 -10.68 2.22 20.51
C ASP A 137 -10.28 2.91 21.82
N GLU A 138 -9.04 2.76 22.24
CA GLU A 138 -8.46 3.33 23.45
C GLU A 138 -8.52 4.86 23.44
N ALA A 139 -8.11 5.48 22.33
CA ALA A 139 -8.20 6.94 22.18
C ALA A 139 -9.65 7.46 22.26
N ARG A 140 -10.60 6.69 21.71
CA ARG A 140 -12.03 7.04 21.77
C ARG A 140 -12.61 6.89 23.18
N GLN A 141 -12.25 5.83 23.90
CA GLN A 141 -12.75 5.54 25.24
C GLN A 141 -12.23 6.52 26.29
N ASP A 142 -10.94 6.86 26.23
CA ASP A 142 -10.33 7.74 27.22
C ASP A 142 -10.71 9.21 27.02
N GLY A 143 -11.38 9.55 25.90
CA GLY A 143 -11.61 10.94 25.50
C GLY A 143 -10.30 11.72 25.32
N VAL A 144 -9.17 11.01 25.22
CA VAL A 144 -7.83 11.58 25.13
C VAL A 144 -7.65 12.13 23.73
N GLN A 145 -8.14 13.35 23.55
CA GLN A 145 -7.76 14.18 22.43
C GLN A 145 -6.33 14.65 22.67
N HIS A 146 -5.35 13.94 22.07
CA HIS A 146 -3.94 14.31 22.17
C HIS A 146 -3.70 15.68 21.55
N ALA A 147 -3.67 16.71 22.40
CA ALA A 147 -2.43 17.38 22.79
C ALA A 147 -2.75 18.64 23.60
N LYS A 148 -2.13 18.77 24.78
CA LYS A 148 -2.05 20.07 25.47
C LYS A 148 -1.25 21.02 24.59
N GLY A 149 -1.94 21.92 23.88
CA GLY A 149 -1.34 22.99 23.08
C GLY A 149 -1.39 22.82 21.56
N SER A 150 -1.91 21.71 21.02
CA SER A 150 -2.13 21.59 19.57
C SER A 150 -3.56 21.97 19.20
N SER A 151 -3.71 22.67 18.09
CA SER A 151 -5.00 22.84 17.44
C SER A 151 -5.44 21.50 16.84
N LEU A 152 -6.63 21.08 17.24
CA LEU A 152 -7.24 19.85 16.78
C LEU A 152 -8.26 20.16 15.70
N ARG A 153 -8.33 19.30 14.70
CA ARG A 153 -9.36 19.34 13.67
C ARG A 153 -10.07 18.00 13.58
N GLU A 154 -11.30 18.05 13.08
CA GLU A 154 -11.99 16.84 12.64
C GLU A 154 -11.27 16.25 11.43
N MET A 155 -11.14 14.93 11.42
CA MET A 155 -10.61 14.19 10.29
C MET A 155 -11.56 14.32 9.09
N PRO A 156 -11.06 14.60 7.89
CA PRO A 156 -11.89 14.55 6.69
C PRO A 156 -12.53 13.16 6.51
N PRO A 157 -13.63 13.06 5.75
CA PRO A 157 -14.19 11.77 5.36
C PRO A 157 -13.14 10.88 4.70
N PHE A 158 -13.28 9.56 4.87
CA PHE A 158 -12.39 8.60 4.22
C PHE A 158 -12.47 8.77 2.70
N PRO A 159 -11.36 9.09 2.01
CA PRO A 159 -11.39 9.36 0.59
C PRO A 159 -11.52 8.05 -0.20
N ARG A 160 -11.84 8.14 -1.49
CA ARG A 160 -11.90 6.98 -2.36
C ARG A 160 -10.51 6.35 -2.53
N MET A 161 -10.30 5.20 -1.90
CA MET A 161 -9.07 4.39 -1.99
C MET A 161 -9.30 3.08 -2.72
N ALA A 162 -8.28 2.54 -3.39
CA ALA A 162 -8.40 1.27 -4.10
C ALA A 162 -8.86 0.15 -3.14
N LYS A 163 -10.04 -0.44 -3.36
CA LYS A 163 -10.54 -1.54 -2.50
C LYS A 163 -9.56 -2.72 -2.57
N CYS A 164 -9.01 -3.08 -1.41
CA CYS A 164 -8.16 -4.25 -1.24
C CYS A 164 -9.00 -5.44 -0.78
N TYR A 165 -8.89 -6.56 -1.50
CA TYR A 165 -9.59 -7.81 -1.20
C TYR A 165 -8.74 -8.75 -0.34
N GLY A 166 -7.49 -8.39 -0.03
CA GLY A 166 -6.60 -9.16 0.86
C GLY A 166 -5.42 -9.80 0.13
N TRP A 167 -4.61 -10.52 0.89
CA TRP A 167 -3.44 -11.23 0.36
C TRP A 167 -3.77 -12.66 -0.05
N LEU A 168 -3.04 -13.23 -1.00
CA LEU A 168 -3.11 -14.64 -1.35
C LEU A 168 -1.71 -15.22 -1.61
N ASP A 169 -1.57 -16.53 -1.40
CA ASP A 169 -0.38 -17.24 -1.85
C ASP A 169 -0.49 -17.49 -3.35
N PHE A 170 0.52 -17.05 -4.10
CA PHE A 170 0.61 -17.19 -5.53
C PHE A 170 1.51 -18.38 -5.89
N ASP A 171 0.92 -19.50 -6.29
CA ASP A 171 1.68 -20.66 -6.74
C ASP A 171 2.44 -20.35 -8.03
N ARG A 172 3.74 -20.64 -8.06
CA ARG A 172 4.57 -20.49 -9.26
C ARG A 172 4.01 -21.25 -10.47
N GLN A 173 3.26 -22.33 -10.25
CA GLN A 173 2.61 -23.09 -11.32
C GLN A 173 1.62 -22.23 -12.14
N GLU A 174 1.06 -21.16 -11.56
CA GLU A 174 0.17 -20.25 -12.29
C GLU A 174 0.87 -19.55 -13.47
N PHE A 175 2.18 -19.28 -13.38
CA PHE A 175 2.93 -18.71 -14.50
C PHE A 175 2.89 -19.60 -15.75
N ARG A 176 2.79 -20.92 -15.59
CA ARG A 176 2.72 -21.87 -16.71
C ARG A 176 1.36 -21.82 -17.43
N LYS A 177 0.32 -21.32 -16.75
CA LYS A 177 -1.03 -21.14 -17.31
C LYS A 177 -1.16 -19.81 -18.08
N MET A 178 -0.24 -18.87 -17.86
CA MET A 178 -0.23 -17.57 -18.52
C MET A 178 0.17 -17.68 -20.00
N PRO A 179 -0.58 -17.06 -20.93
CA PRO A 179 -0.10 -16.85 -22.28
C PRO A 179 1.22 -16.06 -22.31
N GLN A 180 2.12 -16.38 -23.25
CA GLN A 180 3.45 -15.75 -23.35
C GLN A 180 3.39 -14.22 -23.37
N ARG A 181 2.36 -13.62 -24.00
CA ARG A 181 2.17 -12.16 -24.10
C ARG A 181 1.96 -11.44 -22.76
N ILE A 182 1.62 -12.16 -21.69
CA ILE A 182 1.45 -11.58 -20.34
C ILE A 182 2.44 -12.16 -19.33
N GLN A 183 3.34 -13.05 -19.74
CA GLN A 183 4.39 -13.55 -18.86
C GLN A 183 5.45 -12.47 -18.66
N VAL A 184 6.01 -12.43 -17.45
CA VAL A 184 7.11 -11.54 -17.12
C VAL A 184 8.28 -12.37 -16.64
N ASP A 185 9.35 -12.42 -17.43
CA ASP A 185 10.56 -13.19 -17.13
C ASP A 185 11.57 -12.33 -16.37
N ARG A 186 12.29 -11.47 -17.10
CA ARG A 186 13.29 -10.54 -16.55
C ARG A 186 13.02 -9.13 -17.02
N VAL A 187 12.90 -8.20 -16.08
CA VAL A 187 12.69 -6.77 -16.37
C VAL A 187 13.83 -5.91 -15.83
N HIS A 188 14.16 -4.85 -16.56
CA HIS A 188 15.14 -3.85 -16.13
C HIS A 188 14.37 -2.64 -15.62
N ILE A 189 14.66 -2.23 -14.38
CA ILE A 189 13.99 -1.11 -13.71
C ILE A 189 15.09 -0.16 -13.23
N GLY A 190 15.38 0.85 -14.05
CA GLY A 190 16.55 1.69 -13.85
C GLY A 190 17.84 0.86 -13.97
N ARG A 191 18.58 0.74 -12.86
CA ARG A 191 19.82 -0.06 -12.79
C ARG A 191 19.60 -1.47 -12.23
N ASP A 192 18.40 -1.74 -11.73
CA ASP A 192 18.06 -3.00 -11.09
C ASP A 192 17.46 -3.98 -12.11
N ILE A 193 17.72 -5.27 -11.87
CA ILE A 193 17.10 -6.37 -12.61
C ILE A 193 16.15 -7.07 -11.66
N ARG A 194 14.87 -7.16 -12.05
CA ARG A 194 13.85 -7.91 -11.30
C ARG A 194 13.40 -9.13 -12.10
N LYS A 195 13.25 -10.24 -11.38
CA LYS A 195 12.73 -11.51 -11.90
C LYS A 195 12.18 -12.35 -10.75
N PHE A 196 11.24 -13.22 -11.07
CA PHE A 196 10.76 -14.23 -10.12
C PHE A 196 11.84 -15.29 -9.90
N SER A 197 12.15 -15.58 -8.63
CA SER A 197 13.18 -16.55 -8.25
C SER A 197 12.76 -17.98 -8.60
N GLU A 198 13.55 -18.69 -9.42
CA GLU A 198 13.25 -20.09 -9.77
C GLU A 198 13.32 -21.07 -8.59
N LYS A 199 13.89 -20.64 -7.45
CA LYS A 199 14.00 -21.45 -6.23
C LYS A 199 12.77 -21.38 -5.34
N ASP A 200 11.91 -20.39 -5.56
CA ASP A 200 10.73 -20.19 -4.73
C ASP A 200 9.54 -20.92 -5.37
N ASN A 201 8.76 -21.63 -4.56
CA ASN A 201 7.58 -22.38 -5.02
C ASN A 201 6.32 -21.53 -5.01
N SER A 202 6.27 -20.49 -4.18
CA SER A 202 5.15 -19.58 -4.06
C SER A 202 5.64 -18.14 -3.82
N TYR A 203 4.81 -17.19 -4.21
CA TYR A 203 4.98 -15.77 -3.97
C TYR A 203 3.80 -15.24 -3.16
N ILE A 204 3.90 -14.01 -2.71
CA ILE A 204 2.77 -13.32 -2.09
C ILE A 204 2.14 -12.44 -3.18
N ALA A 205 0.82 -12.42 -3.23
CA ALA A 205 0.08 -11.48 -4.03
C ALA A 205 -0.97 -10.75 -3.20
N ILE A 206 -1.38 -9.57 -3.67
CA ILE A 206 -2.50 -8.81 -3.12
C ILE A 206 -3.50 -8.57 -4.25
N VAL A 207 -4.78 -8.74 -3.95
CA VAL A 207 -5.86 -8.50 -4.91
C VAL A 207 -6.52 -7.17 -4.58
N TYR A 208 -6.70 -6.36 -5.60
CA TYR A 208 -7.38 -5.09 -5.57
C TYR A 208 -8.53 -5.07 -6.55
N GLU A 209 -9.43 -4.12 -6.36
CA GLU A 209 -10.32 -3.72 -7.45
C GLU A 209 -9.50 -3.25 -8.65
N TYR A 210 -10.04 -3.47 -9.84
CA TYR A 210 -9.43 -2.91 -11.03
C TYR A 210 -9.94 -1.48 -11.24
N ILE A 211 -9.02 -0.52 -11.26
CA ILE A 211 -9.29 0.86 -11.66
C ILE A 211 -8.83 1.07 -13.09
N GLU A 212 -9.75 1.54 -13.94
CA GLU A 212 -9.43 1.89 -15.33
C GLU A 212 -8.48 3.09 -15.40
N ASP A 213 -7.65 3.11 -16.43
CA ASP A 213 -6.80 4.25 -16.71
C ASP A 213 -7.68 5.48 -16.99
N GLY A 214 -7.30 6.61 -16.39
CA GLY A 214 -8.02 7.86 -16.57
C GLY A 214 -7.25 9.04 -15.98
N PRO A 215 -7.57 10.26 -16.42
CA PRO A 215 -6.88 11.46 -15.95
C PRO A 215 -7.10 11.65 -14.46
N ASN A 216 -6.08 12.16 -13.77
CA ASN A 216 -6.16 12.50 -12.35
C ASN A 216 -6.63 13.94 -12.21
N ASP A 217 -7.67 14.15 -11.40
CA ASP A 217 -8.03 15.48 -10.95
C ASP A 217 -7.12 15.92 -9.79
N PRO A 218 -6.40 17.06 -9.90
CA PRO A 218 -5.52 17.53 -8.84
C PRO A 218 -6.22 17.80 -7.50
N ALA A 219 -7.51 18.17 -7.48
CA ALA A 219 -8.21 18.41 -6.23
C ALA A 219 -8.49 17.09 -5.51
N THR A 220 -8.97 16.06 -6.20
CA THR A 220 -9.13 14.70 -5.63
C THR A 220 -7.81 14.15 -5.08
N VAL A 221 -6.70 14.30 -5.82
CA VAL A 221 -5.38 13.84 -5.34
C VAL A 221 -4.93 14.62 -4.09
N ASN A 222 -5.27 15.92 -4.00
CA ASN A 222 -5.00 16.73 -2.81
C ASN A 222 -5.79 16.26 -1.60
N GLU A 223 -7.05 15.88 -1.77
CA GLU A 223 -7.90 15.37 -0.69
C GLU A 223 -7.31 14.09 -0.11
N VAL A 224 -6.95 13.13 -0.97
CA VAL A 224 -6.28 11.88 -0.57
C VAL A 224 -4.95 12.18 0.12
N SER A 225 -4.14 13.08 -0.44
CA SER A 225 -2.83 13.47 0.12
C SER A 225 -2.96 14.11 1.51
N THR A 226 -3.96 14.96 1.69
CA THR A 226 -4.24 15.64 2.97
C THR A 226 -4.71 14.65 4.01
N PHE A 227 -5.61 13.74 3.63
CA PHE A 227 -6.10 12.68 4.51
C PHE A 227 -4.95 11.80 4.99
N LEU A 228 -4.12 11.30 4.06
CA LEU A 228 -2.97 10.43 4.40
C LEU A 228 -1.97 11.13 5.32
N TRP A 229 -1.64 12.39 5.04
CA TRP A 229 -0.76 13.18 5.90
C TRP A 229 -1.34 13.35 7.30
N LEU A 230 -2.63 13.69 7.43
CA LEU A 230 -3.28 13.80 8.73
C LEU A 230 -3.33 12.46 9.47
N ALA A 231 -3.50 11.34 8.77
CA ALA A 231 -3.46 9.99 9.35
C ALA A 231 -2.03 9.52 9.72
N GLY A 232 -1.00 10.37 9.52
CA GLY A 232 0.39 10.08 9.88
C GLY A 232 1.22 9.43 8.78
N PHE A 233 0.63 9.10 7.63
CA PHE A 233 1.37 8.55 6.51
C PHE A 233 2.26 9.62 5.89
N ASN A 234 3.45 9.21 5.47
CA ASN A 234 4.25 9.96 4.53
C ASN A 234 4.25 9.27 3.17
N TYR A 235 4.64 10.00 2.14
CA TYR A 235 4.90 9.39 0.84
C TYR A 235 6.35 8.96 0.74
N GLY A 236 6.55 7.80 0.11
CA GLY A 236 7.85 7.28 -0.25
C GLY A 236 8.63 8.20 -1.20
N ALA A 237 9.89 7.83 -1.45
CA ALA A 237 10.82 8.63 -2.24
C ALA A 237 10.42 8.75 -3.73
N SER A 238 9.57 7.86 -4.25
CA SER A 238 9.17 7.82 -5.66
C SER A 238 7.65 7.89 -5.80
N GLN A 239 7.07 9.10 -5.78
CA GLN A 239 5.69 9.30 -6.18
C GLN A 239 5.59 9.27 -7.70
N ARG A 240 4.98 8.24 -8.26
CA ARG A 240 4.78 8.15 -9.72
C ARG A 240 3.34 8.52 -10.05
N ALA A 241 3.11 9.43 -11.01
CA ALA A 241 1.75 9.69 -11.51
C ALA A 241 1.06 8.43 -12.01
N GLU A 242 1.84 7.47 -12.50
CA GLU A 242 1.36 6.18 -13.00
C GLU A 242 0.63 5.35 -11.93
N ASN A 243 0.94 5.60 -10.65
CA ASN A 243 0.29 4.96 -9.51
C ASN A 243 -1.03 5.65 -9.11
N TRP A 244 -1.43 6.70 -9.84
CA TRP A 244 -2.71 7.37 -9.66
C TRP A 244 -3.58 7.17 -10.91
N LYS A 245 -4.81 6.71 -10.71
CA LYS A 245 -5.79 6.53 -11.77
C LYS A 245 -7.11 7.15 -11.32
N GLN A 246 -7.60 8.15 -12.06
CA GLN A 246 -8.85 8.84 -11.72
C GLN A 246 -8.87 9.41 -10.28
N GLY A 247 -7.72 9.88 -9.79
CA GLY A 247 -7.56 10.40 -8.43
C GLY A 247 -7.42 9.32 -7.34
N ILE A 248 -7.40 8.03 -7.70
CA ILE A 248 -7.24 6.91 -6.79
C ILE A 248 -5.79 6.43 -6.81
N LEU A 249 -5.15 6.32 -5.65
CA LEU A 249 -3.85 5.69 -5.50
C LEU A 249 -4.02 4.16 -5.62
N VAL A 250 -3.31 3.54 -6.57
CA VAL A 250 -3.41 2.09 -6.83
C VAL A 250 -2.19 1.29 -6.37
N ASP A 251 -1.11 1.97 -5.97
CA ASP A 251 0.06 1.34 -5.36
C ASP A 251 0.22 1.83 -3.92
N HIS A 252 -0.18 0.99 -2.97
CA HIS A 252 -0.09 1.33 -1.55
C HIS A 252 1.33 1.19 -0.98
N SER A 253 2.33 0.76 -1.77
CA SER A 253 3.75 0.84 -1.36
C SER A 253 4.33 2.25 -1.47
N ASP A 254 3.63 3.18 -2.16
CA ASP A 254 4.00 4.60 -2.29
C ASP A 254 3.78 5.42 -1.01
N ILE A 255 3.01 4.88 -0.06
CA ILE A 255 2.81 5.48 1.26
C ILE A 255 3.57 4.67 2.31
N VAL A 256 3.97 5.32 3.39
CA VAL A 256 4.61 4.64 4.53
C VAL A 256 3.92 5.13 5.80
N HIS A 257 3.44 4.18 6.60
CA HIS A 257 2.89 4.47 7.92
C HIS A 257 3.99 4.92 8.91
N PRO A 258 3.64 5.59 10.03
CA PRO A 258 4.61 6.18 10.98
C PRO A 258 5.72 5.24 11.48
N ASP A 259 5.43 3.94 11.64
CA ASP A 259 6.40 2.93 12.07
C ASP A 259 6.95 2.07 10.92
N GLY A 260 6.56 2.38 9.69
CA GLY A 260 7.01 1.69 8.50
C GLY A 260 8.45 2.03 8.15
N CYS A 261 9.16 1.04 7.60
CA CYS A 261 10.47 1.26 7.00
C CYS A 261 10.36 2.29 5.87
N GLY A 262 11.18 3.34 5.91
CA GLY A 262 11.17 4.44 4.94
C GLY A 262 10.43 5.69 5.42
N TRP A 263 9.75 5.63 6.56
CA TRP A 263 9.18 6.82 7.17
C TRP A 263 10.30 7.72 7.72
N SER A 264 10.22 9.04 7.50
CA SER A 264 11.16 9.99 8.09
C SER A 264 10.54 11.39 8.27
N PRO A 265 10.95 12.15 9.31
CA PRO A 265 10.43 13.51 9.53
C PRO A 265 10.74 14.45 8.37
N GLY A 266 11.92 14.30 7.74
CA GLY A 266 12.36 15.19 6.66
C GLY A 266 11.51 15.13 5.39
N VAL A 267 10.68 14.08 5.22
CA VAL A 267 9.76 13.95 4.08
C VAL A 267 8.29 13.91 4.49
N TYR A 268 8.01 13.99 5.80
CA TYR A 268 6.66 14.09 6.34
C TYR A 268 6.18 15.54 6.30
N ARG A 269 5.40 15.85 5.27
CA ARG A 269 4.86 17.19 5.01
C ARG A 269 3.61 17.07 4.17
N LEU A 270 2.67 18.00 4.36
CA LEU A 270 1.53 18.16 3.46
C LEU A 270 2.06 18.38 2.03
N ARG A 271 1.57 17.57 1.09
CA ARG A 271 1.93 17.68 -0.32
C ARG A 271 0.77 18.27 -1.10
N ASN A 272 1.08 19.23 -1.96
CA ASN A 272 0.12 19.76 -2.92
C ASN A 272 0.17 18.91 -4.19
N GLY A 273 -0.98 18.59 -4.76
CA GLY A 273 -1.22 17.71 -5.92
C GLY A 273 -0.58 18.17 -7.22
N LYS A 274 0.09 19.34 -7.21
CA LYS A 274 1.01 19.77 -8.27
C LYS A 274 2.32 18.96 -8.30
N LEU A 275 2.71 18.34 -7.18
CA LEU A 275 3.94 17.53 -7.06
C LEU A 275 3.73 16.05 -7.39
N THR A 276 2.48 15.56 -7.42
CA THR A 276 2.12 14.16 -7.71
C THR A 276 1.90 13.89 -9.20
N LEU A 277 1.94 14.92 -10.04
CA LEU A 277 1.84 14.82 -11.50
C LEU A 277 3.18 15.21 -12.14
N PRO A 278 4.08 14.27 -12.48
CA PRO A 278 5.10 14.57 -13.48
C PRO A 278 4.44 15.07 -14.76
N ALA A 279 4.87 16.25 -15.19
CA ALA A 279 4.71 16.71 -16.56
C ALA A 279 5.34 15.66 -17.49
N HIS A 280 4.57 15.24 -18.51
CA HIS A 280 4.97 14.56 -19.74
C HIS A 280 6.36 13.92 -19.78
N HIS A 281 6.41 12.58 -19.74
CA HIS A 281 7.29 11.81 -20.62
C HIS A 281 6.56 10.54 -21.10
N LEU A 282 5.77 10.73 -22.15
CA LEU A 282 5.39 9.65 -23.05
C LEU A 282 6.68 9.17 -23.75
N ALA A 283 7.23 8.04 -23.33
CA ALA A 283 7.94 7.19 -24.27
C ALA A 283 6.85 6.30 -24.91
N PRO A 284 6.49 6.49 -26.19
CA PRO A 284 5.57 5.57 -26.84
C PRO A 284 6.20 4.17 -26.84
N LEU A 285 5.39 3.18 -26.47
CA LEU A 285 5.64 1.81 -26.91
C LEU A 285 5.77 1.87 -28.43
N ARG A 286 6.93 1.46 -28.95
CA ARG A 286 7.09 1.28 -30.40
C ARG A 286 6.01 0.31 -30.84
N GLY A 287 5.18 0.79 -31.77
CA GLY A 287 4.12 0.03 -32.38
C GLY A 287 4.63 -1.23 -33.07
N GLU A 288 3.66 -2.10 -33.32
CA GLU A 288 3.69 -3.18 -34.31
C GLU A 288 4.32 -2.72 -35.66
#